data_AF-A0A7M3P7F5-F1
#
_entry.id   AF-A0A7M3P7F5-F1
#
_cell.length_a   1.000
_cell.length_b   1.000
_cell.length_c   1.000
_cell.angle_alpha   90.00
_cell.angle_beta   90.00
_cell.angle_gamma   90.00
#
_symmetry.space_group_name_H-M   'P 1'
#
loop_
_entity.id
_entity.type
_entity.pdbx_description
1 polymer ?
#
loop_
_entity_poly.entity_id
_entity_poly.type
_entity_poly.pdbx_seq_one_letter_code
_entity_poly.pdbx_strand_id
1 'polypeptide(L)'
;LLNRGASPRQASGRLAALWGDNTSMTISHESIYQALYVQGAGSLRKELVFEKSCRTTRPGRKPRSLLAGVPKPRGKRWTHDANISLRPAEANDRAVPGHWEGDLIIGADGTSALATLV
;
A
#
# COMPACT_ATOMS: atom_id res chain seq x y z
N LEU A 1 -15.52 9.59 19.14
CA LEU A 1 -14.50 8.50 19.05
C LEU A 1 -13.58 8.69 17.85
N LEU A 2 -14.11 8.87 16.64
CA LEU A 2 -13.33 9.05 15.41
C LEU A 2 -12.36 10.26 15.47
N ASN A 3 -12.83 11.43 15.92
CA ASN A 3 -11.97 12.63 16.08
C ASN A 3 -10.83 12.46 17.12
N ARG A 4 -10.86 11.39 17.92
CA ARG A 4 -9.77 11.02 18.85
C ARG A 4 -8.83 9.96 18.24
N GLY A 5 -8.90 9.75 16.93
CA GLY A 5 -8.05 8.82 16.17
C GLY A 5 -8.45 7.34 16.27
N ALA A 6 -9.65 7.03 16.76
CA ALA A 6 -10.16 5.65 16.76
C ALA A 6 -10.63 5.28 15.35
N SER A 7 -10.20 4.12 14.84
CA SER A 7 -10.72 3.63 13.55
C SER A 7 -12.22 3.30 13.65
N PRO A 8 -12.98 3.28 12.54
CA PRO A 8 -14.39 2.87 12.54
C PRO A 8 -14.66 1.53 13.23
N ARG A 9 -13.75 0.55 13.05
CA ARG A 9 -13.81 -0.74 13.74
C ARG A 9 -13.62 -0.61 15.26
N GLN A 10 -12.67 0.21 15.71
CA GLN A 10 -12.47 0.48 17.14
C GLN A 10 -13.63 1.26 17.76
N ALA A 11 -14.21 2.21 17.02
CA ALA A 11 -15.37 2.96 17.47
C ALA A 11 -16.57 2.04 17.67
N SER A 12 -16.90 1.23 16.65
CA SER A 12 -17.97 0.22 16.72
C SER A 12 -17.76 -0.75 17.90
N GLY A 13 -16.56 -1.31 18.05
CA GLY A 13 -16.25 -2.22 19.16
C GLY A 13 -16.34 -1.56 20.55
N ARG A 14 -15.92 -0.29 20.69
CA ARG A 14 -16.06 0.45 21.95
C ARG A 14 -17.52 0.77 22.27
N LEU A 15 -18.33 1.10 21.27
CA LEU A 15 -19.76 1.32 21.47
C LEU A 15 -20.43 0.00 21.93
N ALA A 16 -20.12 -1.12 21.29
CA ALA A 16 -20.62 -2.43 21.73
C ALA A 16 -20.20 -2.77 23.17
N ALA A 17 -18.95 -2.48 23.56
CA ALA A 17 -18.47 -2.74 24.91
C ALA A 17 -19.11 -1.84 25.99
N LEU A 18 -19.46 -0.60 25.65
CA LEU A 18 -20.05 0.37 26.58
C LEU A 18 -21.56 0.17 26.78
N TRP A 19 -22.27 -0.27 25.73
CA TRP A 19 -23.73 -0.35 25.74
C TRP A 19 -24.30 -1.78 25.61
N GLY A 20 -23.43 -2.79 25.49
CA GLY A 20 -23.81 -4.20 25.52
C GLY A 20 -24.95 -4.55 24.57
N ASP A 21 -26.04 -5.07 25.13
CA ASP A 21 -27.23 -5.54 24.41
C ASP A 21 -28.18 -4.42 23.95
N ASN A 22 -27.90 -3.17 24.32
CA ASN A 22 -28.69 -2.05 23.82
C ASN A 22 -28.32 -1.75 22.35
N THR A 23 -28.99 -2.45 21.45
CA THR A 23 -28.79 -2.37 19.99
C THR A 23 -29.05 -0.97 19.41
N SER A 24 -29.81 -0.12 20.09
CA SER A 24 -30.01 1.27 19.64
C SER A 24 -28.76 2.15 19.81
N MET A 25 -27.84 1.73 20.68
CA MET A 25 -26.59 2.43 20.99
C MET A 25 -25.36 1.77 20.35
N THR A 26 -25.57 0.72 19.55
CA THR A 26 -24.50 0.07 18.77
C THR A 26 -24.65 0.38 17.29
N ILE A 27 -23.52 0.42 16.58
CA ILE A 27 -23.49 0.66 15.13
C ILE A 27 -22.38 -0.17 14.51
N SER A 28 -22.63 -0.71 13.31
CA SER A 28 -21.61 -1.45 12.58
C SER A 28 -20.51 -0.51 12.06
N HIS A 29 -19.29 -1.00 11.98
CA HIS A 29 -18.18 -0.23 11.41
C HIS A 29 -18.38 0.07 9.92
N GLU A 30 -19.13 -0.77 9.20
CA GLU A 30 -19.48 -0.54 7.80
C GLU A 30 -20.42 0.67 7.65
N SER A 31 -21.42 0.79 8.52
CA SER A 31 -22.32 1.95 8.54
C SER A 31 -21.57 3.24 8.85
N ILE A 32 -20.56 3.18 9.73
CA ILE A 32 -19.66 4.32 9.98
C ILE A 32 -18.87 4.67 8.70
N TYR A 33 -18.34 3.68 7.96
CA TYR A 33 -17.66 3.91 6.69
C TYR A 33 -18.58 4.54 5.65
N GLN A 34 -19.79 4.02 5.49
CA GLN A 34 -20.78 4.56 4.57
C GLN A 34 -21.10 6.02 4.90
N ALA A 35 -21.32 6.37 6.17
CA ALA A 35 -21.55 7.76 6.57
C ALA A 35 -20.38 8.68 6.22
N LEU A 36 -19.14 8.22 6.42
CA LEU A 36 -17.93 8.98 6.05
C LEU A 36 -17.80 9.15 4.52
N TYR A 37 -18.15 8.13 3.74
CA TYR A 37 -18.06 8.17 2.29
C TYR A 37 -19.18 8.96 1.63
N VAL A 38 -20.40 8.90 2.18
CA VAL A 38 -21.56 9.64 1.66
C VAL A 38 -21.45 11.14 1.95
N GLN A 39 -20.93 11.53 3.14
CA GLN A 39 -20.82 12.95 3.52
C GLN A 39 -19.66 13.70 2.85
N GLY A 40 -18.60 13.04 2.39
CA GLY A 40 -17.58 13.70 1.58
C GLY A 40 -18.00 13.74 0.11
N ALA A 41 -17.68 14.80 -0.62
CA ALA A 41 -17.64 14.81 -2.09
C ALA A 41 -16.20 15.06 -2.56
N GLY A 42 -15.75 14.39 -3.62
CA GLY A 42 -14.43 14.63 -4.21
C GLY A 42 -13.25 14.46 -3.24
N SER A 43 -12.31 15.42 -3.24
CA SER A 43 -11.11 15.44 -2.37
C SER A 43 -11.45 15.45 -0.87
N LEU A 44 -12.60 16.01 -0.49
CA LEU A 44 -13.08 16.03 0.90
C LEU A 44 -13.34 14.62 1.45
N ARG A 45 -13.72 13.64 0.58
CA ARG A 45 -13.82 12.22 0.99
C ARG A 45 -12.49 11.67 1.47
N LYS A 46 -11.41 11.95 0.73
CA LYS A 46 -10.08 11.43 1.04
C LYS A 46 -9.55 12.06 2.32
N GLU A 47 -9.78 13.36 2.49
CA GLU A 47 -9.35 14.12 3.66
C GLU A 47 -10.09 13.69 4.92
N LEU A 48 -11.43 13.56 4.88
CA LEU A 48 -12.22 13.08 6.02
C LEU A 48 -11.89 11.65 6.42
N VAL A 49 -11.70 10.75 5.45
CA VAL A 49 -11.33 9.36 5.73
C VAL A 49 -9.93 9.31 6.32
N PHE A 50 -8.99 10.06 5.77
CA PHE A 50 -7.63 10.10 6.25
C PHE A 50 -7.53 10.68 7.66
N GLU A 51 -8.16 11.83 7.91
CA GLU A 51 -8.13 12.52 9.19
C GLU A 51 -8.88 11.74 10.28
N LYS A 52 -10.04 11.14 9.96
CA LYS A 52 -10.90 10.49 10.95
C LYS A 52 -10.67 8.99 11.12
N SER A 53 -10.13 8.29 10.12
CA SER A 53 -9.97 6.82 10.16
C SER A 53 -8.54 6.35 10.34
N CYS A 54 -7.54 7.15 9.96
CA CYS A 54 -6.15 6.78 10.16
C CYS A 54 -5.66 7.28 11.52
N ARG A 55 -5.21 6.36 12.37
CA ARG A 55 -4.51 6.66 13.64
C ARG A 55 -3.25 7.51 13.43
N THR A 56 -2.78 7.61 12.19
CA THR A 56 -1.58 8.33 11.81
C THR A 56 -1.95 9.29 10.68
N THR A 57 -1.76 10.59 10.91
CA THR A 57 -1.93 11.68 9.95
C THR A 57 -0.84 11.68 8.85
N ARG A 58 -0.28 10.52 8.48
CA ARG A 58 0.77 10.40 7.45
C ARG A 58 0.18 10.14 6.07
N PRO A 59 0.26 11.08 5.11
CA PRO A 59 -0.44 10.98 3.82
C PRO A 59 0.08 9.85 2.94
N GLY A 60 1.20 9.22 3.32
CA GLY A 60 1.77 8.07 2.65
C GLY A 60 2.34 7.06 3.63
N ARG A 61 2.61 5.86 3.11
CA ARG A 61 3.33 4.82 3.86
C ARG A 61 4.74 5.30 4.18
N LYS A 62 5.25 4.92 5.36
CA LYS A 62 6.67 5.07 5.63
C LYS A 62 7.44 4.17 4.67
N PRO A 63 8.44 4.69 3.93
CA PRO A 63 9.31 3.85 3.13
C PRO A 63 9.99 2.83 4.04
N ARG A 64 9.91 1.55 3.66
CA ARG A 64 10.48 0.44 4.44
C ARG A 64 12.00 0.36 4.32
N SER A 65 12.53 0.94 3.24
CA SER A 65 13.96 1.05 2.96
C SER A 65 14.32 2.52 2.79
N LEU A 66 15.50 2.92 3.29
CA LEU A 66 16.05 4.27 3.10
C LEU A 66 16.18 4.64 1.62
N LEU A 67 16.30 3.65 0.72
CA LEU A 67 16.41 3.83 -0.73
C LEU A 67 15.07 4.18 -1.39
N ALA A 68 13.93 3.90 -0.76
CA ALA A 68 12.61 4.06 -1.39
C ALA A 68 12.14 5.52 -1.52
N GLY A 69 12.91 6.49 -1.01
CA GLY A 69 12.65 7.93 -1.16
C GLY A 69 13.81 8.70 -1.82
N VAL A 70 14.90 8.02 -2.18
CA VAL A 70 16.02 8.65 -2.88
C VAL A 70 15.56 8.92 -4.32
N PRO A 71 15.64 10.16 -4.83
CA PRO A 71 15.40 10.42 -6.24
C PRO A 71 16.30 9.51 -7.07
N LYS A 72 15.70 8.54 -7.78
CA LYS A 72 16.48 7.68 -8.66
C LYS A 72 17.20 8.59 -9.67
N PRO A 73 18.51 8.41 -9.91
CA PRO A 73 19.22 9.18 -10.92
C PRO A 73 18.47 9.02 -12.24
N ARG A 74 17.87 10.12 -12.71
CA ARG A 74 17.20 10.18 -14.01
C ARG A 74 18.25 9.90 -15.07
N GLY A 75 18.16 8.75 -15.73
CA GLY A 75 19.00 8.42 -16.89
C GLY A 75 19.85 7.15 -16.78
N LYS A 76 20.13 6.61 -15.58
CA LYS A 76 20.84 5.31 -15.46
C LYS A 76 19.86 4.20 -15.15
N ARG A 77 19.43 3.48 -16.18
CA ARG A 77 18.77 2.18 -16.02
C ARG A 77 19.85 1.20 -15.58
N TRP A 78 19.66 0.50 -14.45
CA TRP A 78 20.57 -0.58 -14.00
C TRP A 78 20.77 -1.66 -15.08
N THR A 79 19.86 -1.73 -16.05
CA THR A 79 19.87 -2.67 -17.17
C THR A 79 20.65 -2.16 -18.40
N HIS A 80 21.33 -1.01 -18.35
CA HIS A 80 21.95 -0.39 -19.55
C HIS A 80 22.84 -1.36 -20.34
N ASP A 81 23.65 -2.16 -19.63
CA ASP A 81 24.57 -3.13 -20.23
C ASP A 81 24.09 -4.59 -20.06
N ALA A 82 22.90 -4.79 -19.48
CA ALA A 82 22.34 -6.11 -19.20
C ALA A 82 21.41 -6.55 -20.34
N ASN A 83 21.98 -6.81 -21.53
CA ASN A 83 21.25 -7.36 -22.66
C ASN A 83 21.19 -8.89 -22.58
N ILE A 84 20.03 -9.48 -22.91
CA ILE A 84 19.86 -10.94 -22.93
C ILE A 84 20.80 -11.64 -23.94
N SER A 85 21.19 -10.93 -24.99
CA SER A 85 22.16 -11.40 -25.99
C SER A 85 23.58 -11.51 -25.46
N LEU A 86 23.91 -10.82 -24.37
CA LEU A 86 25.23 -10.83 -23.74
C LEU A 86 25.34 -11.88 -22.62
N ARG A 87 24.32 -12.72 -22.43
CA ARG A 87 24.34 -13.74 -21.37
C ARG A 87 25.35 -14.84 -21.69
N PRO A 88 26.07 -15.39 -20.68
CA PRO A 88 26.95 -16.52 -20.88
C PRO A 88 26.15 -17.76 -21.30
N ALA A 89 26.76 -18.65 -22.09
CA ALA A 89 26.10 -19.87 -22.59
C ALA A 89 25.60 -20.79 -21.46
N GLU A 90 26.33 -20.81 -20.34
CA GLU A 90 26.00 -21.53 -19.09
C GLU A 90 24.63 -21.13 -18.52
N ALA A 91 24.13 -19.93 -18.83
CA ALA A 91 22.81 -19.49 -18.40
C ALA A 91 21.66 -20.23 -19.11
N ASN A 92 21.91 -20.85 -20.27
CA ASN A 92 20.90 -21.65 -20.98
C ASN A 92 20.57 -22.94 -20.21
N ASP A 93 21.56 -23.51 -19.53
CA ASP A 93 21.43 -24.81 -18.88
C ASP A 93 20.77 -24.71 -17.49
N ARG A 94 20.71 -23.50 -16.91
CA ARG A 94 20.08 -23.21 -15.61
C ARG A 94 20.53 -24.14 -14.45
N ALA A 95 21.68 -24.78 -14.62
CA ALA A 95 22.20 -25.81 -13.72
C ALA A 95 22.77 -25.23 -12.41
N VAL A 96 23.04 -23.92 -12.38
CA VAL A 96 23.60 -23.22 -11.20
C VAL A 96 22.60 -22.18 -10.68
N PRO A 97 22.31 -22.16 -9.37
CA PRO A 97 21.55 -21.09 -8.74
C PRO A 97 22.19 -19.72 -9.00
N GLY A 98 21.48 -18.82 -9.68
CA GLY A 98 21.98 -17.50 -10.09
C GLY A 98 21.75 -17.16 -11.57
N HIS A 99 21.50 -18.16 -12.42
CA HIS A 99 21.09 -17.97 -13.83
C HIS A 99 19.57 -18.10 -14.05
N TRP A 100 18.79 -17.87 -12.99
CA TRP A 100 17.35 -17.94 -13.03
C TRP A 100 16.76 -16.77 -13.81
N GLU A 101 15.96 -17.09 -14.83
CA GLU A 101 15.24 -16.10 -15.60
C GLU A 101 14.05 -15.61 -14.79
N GLY A 102 13.86 -14.30 -14.84
CA GLY A 102 12.81 -13.61 -14.12
C GLY A 102 12.21 -12.54 -14.99
N ASP A 103 10.89 -12.50 -15.07
CA ASP A 103 10.19 -11.39 -15.70
C ASP A 103 10.26 -10.17 -14.76
N LEU A 104 10.79 -9.07 -15.30
CA LEU A 104 10.73 -7.76 -14.65
C LEU A 104 9.59 -6.96 -15.27
N ILE A 105 8.51 -6.78 -14.52
CA ILE A 105 7.39 -5.91 -14.90
C ILE A 105 7.56 -4.57 -14.20
N ILE A 106 7.62 -3.49 -14.98
CA ILE A 106 7.69 -2.12 -14.49
C ILE A 106 6.29 -1.51 -14.62
N GLY A 107 5.73 -1.03 -13.51
CA GLY A 107 4.43 -0.35 -13.48
C GLY A 107 4.49 1.06 -14.07
N ALA A 108 3.33 1.70 -14.22
CA ALA A 108 3.19 3.03 -14.80
C ALA A 108 4.18 4.05 -14.19
N ASP A 109 4.76 4.88 -15.07
CA ASP A 109 5.75 5.92 -14.74
C ASP A 109 7.00 5.41 -13.98
N GLY A 110 7.29 4.11 -14.01
CA GLY A 110 8.44 3.53 -13.30
C GLY A 110 8.33 3.55 -11.78
N THR A 111 7.11 3.74 -11.26
CA THR A 111 6.82 3.93 -9.83
C THR A 111 6.82 2.63 -9.03
N SER A 112 6.65 1.50 -9.70
CA SER A 112 6.67 0.17 -9.09
C SER A 112 7.38 -0.82 -10.01
N ALA A 113 7.93 -1.88 -9.42
CA ALA A 113 8.55 -2.98 -10.14
C ALA A 113 8.24 -4.29 -9.44
N LEU A 114 7.96 -5.33 -10.22
CA LEU A 114 7.82 -6.70 -9.76
C LEU A 114 8.83 -7.55 -10.55
N ALA A 115 9.69 -8.24 -9.82
CA ALA A 115 10.60 -9.23 -10.38
C ALA A 115 10.12 -10.61 -9.96
N THR A 116 9.97 -11.51 -10.92
CA THR A 116 9.86 -12.94 -10.65
C THR A 116 11.26 -13.57 -10.68
N LEU A 117 11.45 -14.66 -9.95
CA LEU A 117 12.62 -15.51 -10.01
C LEU A 117 12.08 -16.92 -10.16
N VAL A 118 12.51 -17.64 -11.19
CA VAL A 118 12.13 -19.03 -11.46
C VAL A 118 13.32 -19.95 -11.22
#